data_AF-A0A971CLP1-F1
#
_entry.id   AF-A0A971CLP1-F1
#
_cell.length_a   1.000
_cell.length_b   1.000
_cell.length_c   1.000
_cell.angle_alpha   90.00
_cell.angle_beta   90.00
_cell.angle_gamma   90.00
#
_symmetry.space_group_name_H-M   'P 1'
#
loop_
_entity.id
_entity.type
_entity.pdbx_description
1 polymer ?
#
loop_
_entity_poly.entity_id
_entity_poly.type
_entity_poly.pdbx_seq_one_letter_code
_entity_poly.pdbx_strand_id
1 'polypeptide(L)'
;MKNWFITCLTGGVLALSCALAAAAPPEKAVGESALGALDGFLADAPLEPGAEVLGMVGFFGQPEPVQWLILTSHPETPEQLRESIYARGRLLAERKFRPLSGQDLPHLPLKRAVLKIDSEAAFRAVEELAHRQKRAFDSAHFQLRVRDLGSEPVWMLHLLNRAQVSIGVVYLSATTGEILRETWKSPAPAADPGGTKISSR
;
A
#
# COMPACT_ATOMS: atom_id res chain seq x y z
N MET A 1 1.61 76.29 -48.74
CA MET A 1 0.34 75.63 -49.16
C MET A 1 0.16 74.42 -48.25
N LYS A 2 -0.77 74.50 -47.28
CA LYS A 2 -2.04 73.72 -47.20
C LYS A 2 -1.83 72.21 -47.36
N ASN A 3 -2.30 71.27 -46.53
CA ASN A 3 -3.16 71.19 -45.34
C ASN A 3 -2.87 69.79 -44.73
N TRP A 4 -2.67 69.67 -43.42
CA TRP A 4 -3.63 69.13 -42.45
C TRP A 4 -4.19 67.73 -42.76
N PHE A 5 -3.81 66.71 -41.97
CA PHE A 5 -4.72 65.72 -41.39
C PHE A 5 -4.12 65.11 -40.12
N ILE A 6 -4.92 65.17 -39.06
CA ILE A 6 -4.72 64.60 -37.73
C ILE A 6 -5.25 63.17 -37.76
N THR A 7 -4.50 62.21 -37.22
CA THR A 7 -5.09 60.94 -36.77
C THR A 7 -4.47 60.52 -35.45
N CYS A 8 -5.28 60.59 -34.39
CA CYS A 8 -4.97 60.08 -33.06
C CYS A 8 -4.85 58.55 -33.09
N LEU A 9 -3.73 58.01 -32.59
CA LEU A 9 -3.62 56.60 -32.21
C LEU A 9 -3.75 56.52 -30.69
N THR A 10 -4.94 56.09 -30.27
CA THR A 10 -5.33 55.75 -28.91
C THR A 10 -4.45 54.63 -28.36
N GLY A 11 -3.80 54.90 -27.22
CA GLY A 11 -3.06 53.90 -26.46
C GLY A 11 -3.98 52.83 -25.89
N GLY A 12 -3.67 51.57 -26.18
CA GLY A 12 -4.23 50.41 -25.49
C GLY A 12 -3.19 49.90 -24.50
N VAL A 13 -3.39 50.18 -23.21
CA VAL A 13 -2.68 49.49 -22.14
C VAL A 13 -3.30 48.10 -22.03
N LEU A 14 -2.59 47.07 -22.52
CA LEU A 14 -2.92 45.69 -22.22
C LEU A 14 -2.62 45.44 -20.73
N ALA A 15 -3.65 45.47 -19.90
CA ALA A 15 -3.57 44.95 -18.54
C ALA A 15 -3.48 43.42 -18.61
N LEU A 16 -2.27 42.88 -18.44
CA LEU A 16 -2.06 41.46 -18.19
C LEU A 16 -2.59 41.14 -16.79
N SER A 17 -3.86 40.76 -16.68
CA SER A 17 -4.40 40.17 -15.46
C SER A 17 -3.88 38.75 -15.34
N CYS A 18 -2.77 38.57 -14.63
CA CYS A 18 -2.38 37.27 -14.09
C CYS A 18 -3.45 36.84 -13.07
N ALA A 19 -4.45 36.08 -13.52
CA ALA A 19 -5.29 35.33 -12.62
C ALA A 19 -4.41 34.30 -11.91
N LEU A 20 -4.09 34.58 -10.64
CA LEU A 20 -3.51 33.60 -9.74
C LEU A 20 -4.55 32.48 -9.60
N ALA A 21 -4.41 31.41 -10.37
CA ALA A 21 -5.19 30.20 -10.15
C ALA A 21 -4.79 29.69 -8.76
N ALA A 22 -5.67 29.88 -7.78
CA ALA A 22 -5.52 29.29 -6.46
C ALA A 22 -5.44 27.78 -6.66
N ALA A 23 -4.25 27.20 -6.47
CA ALA A 23 -4.09 25.76 -6.49
C ALA A 23 -5.00 25.18 -5.40
N ALA A 24 -5.96 24.34 -5.80
CA ALA A 24 -6.75 23.58 -4.84
C ALA A 24 -5.79 22.81 -3.92
N PRO A 25 -6.06 22.75 -2.60
CA PRO A 25 -5.24 21.96 -1.70
C PRO A 25 -5.17 20.52 -2.21
N PRO A 26 -4.01 19.84 -2.11
CA PRO A 26 -3.88 18.47 -2.57
C PRO A 26 -4.93 17.61 -1.87
N GLU A 27 -5.73 16.90 -2.67
CA GLU A 27 -6.71 15.94 -2.18
C GLU A 27 -6.00 14.93 -1.26
N LYS A 28 -6.51 14.80 -0.03
CA LYS A 28 -5.94 13.85 0.93
C LYS A 28 -6.11 12.44 0.34
N ALA A 29 -5.01 11.72 0.15
CA ALA A 29 -5.07 10.35 -0.35
C ALA A 29 -5.95 9.51 0.57
N VAL A 30 -6.98 8.89 -0.01
CA VAL A 30 -7.92 8.01 0.68
C VAL A 30 -7.42 6.57 0.50
N GLY A 31 -7.43 5.80 1.59
CA GLY A 31 -7.13 4.38 1.53
C GLY A 31 -8.19 3.61 0.76
N GLU A 32 -7.84 2.47 0.20
CA GLU A 32 -8.80 1.59 -0.45
C GLU A 32 -8.63 0.15 0.03
N SER A 33 -9.75 -0.57 0.09
CA SER A 33 -9.76 -1.95 0.55
C SER A 33 -9.07 -2.89 -0.43
N ALA A 34 -8.45 -3.94 0.09
CA ALA A 34 -7.74 -4.90 -0.72
C ALA A 34 -8.66 -5.64 -1.70
N LEU A 35 -9.82 -6.08 -1.23
CA LEU A 35 -10.76 -6.81 -2.08
C LEU A 35 -11.39 -5.89 -3.12
N GLY A 36 -11.68 -4.63 -2.77
CA GLY A 36 -12.12 -3.61 -3.72
C GLY A 36 -11.06 -3.33 -4.79
N ALA A 37 -9.80 -3.16 -4.39
CA ALA A 37 -8.69 -2.97 -5.32
C ALA A 37 -8.46 -4.18 -6.24
N LEU A 38 -8.59 -5.41 -5.70
CA LEU A 38 -8.46 -6.64 -6.49
C LEU A 38 -9.59 -6.78 -7.50
N ASP A 39 -10.83 -6.53 -7.09
CA ASP A 39 -12.00 -6.59 -7.96
C ASP A 39 -11.91 -5.53 -9.07
N GLY A 40 -11.52 -4.31 -8.72
CA GLY A 40 -11.27 -3.23 -9.67
C GLY A 40 -10.14 -3.57 -10.66
N PHE A 41 -9.01 -4.10 -10.17
CA PHE A 41 -7.91 -4.54 -11.03
C PHE A 41 -8.34 -5.63 -12.03
N LEU A 42 -9.09 -6.64 -11.57
CA LEU A 42 -9.57 -7.72 -12.44
C LEU A 42 -10.57 -7.23 -13.50
N ALA A 43 -11.28 -6.13 -13.23
CA ALA A 43 -12.17 -5.49 -14.19
C ALA A 43 -11.41 -4.59 -15.20
N ASP A 44 -10.46 -3.79 -14.73
CA ASP A 44 -9.71 -2.82 -15.55
C ASP A 44 -8.61 -3.46 -16.41
N ALA A 45 -7.98 -4.51 -15.88
CA ALA A 45 -6.85 -5.20 -16.49
C ALA A 45 -7.07 -6.71 -16.49
N PRO A 46 -7.99 -7.22 -17.36
CA PRO A 46 -8.24 -8.64 -17.48
C PRO A 46 -6.94 -9.42 -17.68
N LEU A 47 -6.79 -10.49 -16.94
CA LEU A 47 -5.62 -11.34 -17.05
C LEU A 47 -5.63 -12.06 -18.40
N GLU A 48 -4.44 -12.25 -18.99
CA GLU A 48 -4.26 -13.17 -20.10
C GLU A 48 -4.83 -14.56 -19.73
N PRO A 49 -5.42 -15.30 -20.68
CA PRO A 49 -5.94 -16.63 -20.40
C PRO A 49 -4.89 -17.52 -19.72
N GLY A 50 -5.21 -18.04 -18.54
CA GLY A 50 -4.30 -18.88 -17.75
C GLY A 50 -3.37 -18.13 -16.80
N ALA A 51 -3.25 -16.80 -16.89
CA ALA A 51 -2.53 -16.03 -15.88
C ALA A 51 -3.32 -15.98 -14.56
N GLU A 52 -2.58 -16.00 -13.46
CA GLU A 52 -3.13 -16.10 -12.11
C GLU A 52 -2.61 -14.96 -11.23
N VAL A 53 -3.44 -14.51 -10.29
CA VAL A 53 -3.00 -13.65 -9.19
C VAL A 53 -2.26 -14.52 -8.19
N LEU A 54 -1.09 -14.07 -7.73
CA LEU A 54 -0.28 -14.79 -6.74
C LEU A 54 -0.41 -14.17 -5.34
N GLY A 55 -0.61 -12.86 -5.27
CA GLY A 55 -0.72 -12.15 -4.00
C GLY A 55 -0.80 -10.65 -4.18
N MET A 56 -0.98 -9.96 -3.04
CA MET A 56 -1.07 -8.51 -2.98
C MET A 56 -0.27 -7.98 -1.80
N VAL A 57 0.28 -6.78 -1.94
CA VAL A 57 0.88 -6.04 -0.82
C VAL A 57 0.41 -4.59 -0.80
N GLY A 58 0.28 -4.06 0.40
CA GLY A 58 -0.06 -2.67 0.64
C GLY A 58 0.74 -2.12 1.81
N PHE A 59 1.18 -0.88 1.73
CA PHE A 59 2.09 -0.29 2.71
C PHE A 59 1.42 0.82 3.52
N PHE A 60 1.89 0.99 4.75
CA PHE A 60 1.49 2.05 5.69
C PHE A 60 -0.03 2.21 5.88
N GLY A 61 -0.80 1.12 5.90
CA GLY A 61 -2.25 1.21 6.04
C GLY A 61 -2.68 1.65 7.44
N GLN A 62 -3.65 2.57 7.48
CA GLN A 62 -4.25 3.16 8.68
C GLN A 62 -5.74 3.53 8.46
N PRO A 63 -6.69 2.57 8.47
CA PRO A 63 -6.48 1.13 8.49
C PRO A 63 -6.07 0.57 7.11
N GLU A 64 -6.35 1.31 6.03
CA GLU A 64 -6.14 0.83 4.66
C GLU A 64 -4.94 1.51 3.98
N PRO A 65 -4.18 0.78 3.14
CA PRO A 65 -3.20 1.34 2.24
C PRO A 65 -3.82 2.26 1.19
N VAL A 66 -3.06 3.26 0.74
CA VAL A 66 -3.46 4.19 -0.34
C VAL A 66 -3.28 3.60 -1.74
N GLN A 67 -2.61 2.45 -1.85
CA GLN A 67 -2.38 1.74 -3.11
C GLN A 67 -2.04 0.28 -2.83
N TRP A 68 -2.31 -0.58 -3.82
CA TRP A 68 -2.02 -2.01 -3.78
C TRP A 68 -1.09 -2.41 -4.92
N LEU A 69 -0.08 -3.20 -4.59
CA LEU A 69 0.75 -3.89 -5.57
C LEU A 69 0.21 -5.31 -5.71
N ILE A 70 -0.14 -5.69 -6.93
CA ILE A 70 -0.75 -6.97 -7.26
C ILE A 70 0.24 -7.75 -8.11
N LEU A 71 0.60 -8.94 -7.65
CA LEU A 71 1.53 -9.82 -8.34
C LEU A 71 0.76 -10.88 -9.11
N THR A 72 1.09 -11.04 -10.38
CA THR A 72 0.51 -12.05 -11.27
C THR A 72 1.62 -12.80 -12.01
N SER A 73 1.33 -14.03 -12.43
CA SER A 73 2.21 -14.80 -13.31
C SER A 73 1.39 -15.66 -14.27
N HIS A 74 2.06 -16.22 -15.26
CA HIS A 74 1.49 -17.26 -16.12
C HIS A 74 2.17 -18.60 -15.79
N PRO A 75 1.42 -19.71 -15.63
CA PRO A 75 2.00 -21.02 -15.30
C PRO A 75 3.02 -21.54 -16.32
N GLU A 76 2.89 -21.16 -17.59
CA GLU A 76 3.84 -21.52 -18.65
C GLU A 76 5.15 -20.71 -18.61
N THR A 77 5.15 -19.55 -17.95
CA THR A 77 6.33 -18.69 -17.78
C THR A 77 6.42 -18.21 -16.32
N PRO A 78 6.51 -19.14 -15.35
CA PRO A 78 6.36 -18.83 -13.93
C PRO A 78 7.45 -17.90 -13.39
N GLU A 79 8.59 -17.82 -14.08
CA GLU A 79 9.70 -16.92 -13.76
C GLU A 79 9.51 -15.50 -14.31
N GLN A 80 8.52 -15.26 -15.17
CA GLN A 80 8.14 -13.94 -15.64
C GLN A 80 6.94 -13.43 -14.84
N LEU A 81 7.23 -12.59 -13.86
CA LEU A 81 6.23 -11.99 -13.00
C LEU A 81 5.77 -10.64 -13.57
N ARG A 82 4.51 -10.30 -13.33
CA ARG A 82 3.95 -8.96 -13.58
C ARG A 82 3.47 -8.37 -12.27
N GLU A 83 4.00 -7.20 -11.93
CA GLU A 83 3.55 -6.39 -10.80
C GLU A 83 2.73 -5.22 -11.33
N SER A 84 1.57 -5.01 -10.73
CA SER A 84 0.59 -3.99 -11.12
C SER A 84 0.31 -3.10 -9.91
N ILE A 85 0.36 -1.79 -10.07
CA ILE A 85 -0.02 -0.83 -9.04
C ILE A 85 -1.43 -0.38 -9.30
N TYR A 86 -2.36 -0.78 -8.44
CA TYR A 86 -3.74 -0.32 -8.47
C TYR A 86 -3.94 0.71 -7.37
N ALA A 87 -4.43 1.89 -7.74
CA ALA A 87 -4.81 2.88 -6.76
C ALA A 87 -5.84 3.88 -7.29
N ARG A 88 -6.67 4.42 -6.40
CA ARG A 88 -7.71 5.42 -6.74
C ARG A 88 -8.68 4.87 -7.80
N GLY A 89 -9.04 3.59 -7.66
CA GLY A 89 -10.00 2.93 -8.55
C GLY A 89 -9.51 2.78 -9.99
N ARG A 90 -8.18 2.70 -10.22
CA ARG A 90 -7.62 2.41 -11.55
C ARG A 90 -6.23 1.79 -11.47
N LEU A 91 -5.86 1.11 -12.55
CA LEU A 91 -4.48 0.70 -12.79
C LEU A 91 -3.58 1.92 -13.09
N LEU A 92 -2.54 2.13 -12.28
CA LEU A 92 -1.62 3.27 -12.41
C LEU A 92 -0.34 2.93 -13.15
N ALA A 93 0.20 1.73 -12.94
CA ALA A 93 1.46 1.30 -13.53
C ALA A 93 1.57 -0.22 -13.52
N GLU A 94 2.35 -0.75 -14.46
CA GLU A 94 2.70 -2.16 -14.51
C GLU A 94 4.17 -2.34 -14.90
N ARG A 95 4.76 -3.44 -14.44
CA ARG A 95 6.06 -3.89 -14.94
C ARG A 95 6.13 -5.41 -14.97
N LYS A 96 6.90 -5.93 -15.93
CA LYS A 96 7.31 -7.33 -15.97
C LYS A 96 8.74 -7.46 -15.46
N PHE A 97 9.02 -8.49 -14.66
CA PHE A 97 10.36 -8.74 -14.12
C PHE A 97 10.58 -10.23 -13.86
N ARG A 98 11.85 -10.62 -13.71
CA ARG A 98 12.23 -11.94 -13.19
C ARG A 98 12.64 -11.79 -11.73
N PRO A 99 12.21 -12.69 -10.82
CA PRO A 99 12.59 -12.61 -9.41
C PRO A 99 14.09 -12.80 -9.24
N LEU A 100 14.65 -12.15 -8.23
CA LEU A 100 16.04 -12.39 -7.85
C LEU A 100 16.16 -13.75 -7.13
N SER A 101 17.34 -14.37 -7.22
CA SER A 101 17.61 -15.62 -6.51
C SER A 101 17.39 -15.46 -5.00
N GLY A 102 16.56 -16.33 -4.41
CA GLY A 102 16.24 -16.30 -2.98
C GLY A 102 15.21 -15.26 -2.55
N GLN A 103 14.60 -14.52 -3.49
CA GLN A 103 13.55 -13.55 -3.17
C GLN A 103 12.25 -14.28 -2.76
N ASP A 104 11.73 -14.00 -1.55
CA ASP A 104 10.44 -14.53 -1.10
C ASP A 104 9.29 -13.71 -1.71
N LEU A 105 8.71 -14.23 -2.80
CA LEU A 105 7.52 -13.67 -3.43
C LEU A 105 6.35 -14.67 -3.33
N PRO A 106 5.10 -14.17 -3.31
CA PRO A 106 3.95 -15.03 -3.56
C PRO A 106 4.15 -15.81 -4.86
N HIS A 107 3.97 -17.12 -4.81
CA HIS A 107 4.22 -18.04 -5.94
C HIS A 107 3.10 -19.07 -6.11
N LEU A 108 2.09 -19.03 -5.24
CA LEU A 108 0.92 -19.90 -5.30
C LEU A 108 -0.32 -19.08 -5.69
N PRO A 109 -1.23 -19.65 -6.50
CA PRO A 109 -2.41 -18.92 -6.96
C PRO A 109 -3.32 -18.50 -5.82
N LEU A 110 -3.63 -17.20 -5.78
CA LEU A 110 -4.59 -16.58 -4.90
C LEU A 110 -5.95 -16.46 -5.61
N LYS A 111 -6.93 -17.24 -5.16
CA LYS A 111 -8.27 -17.24 -5.75
C LYS A 111 -9.16 -16.21 -5.06
N ARG A 112 -9.63 -15.21 -5.80
CA ARG A 112 -10.54 -14.16 -5.29
C ARG A 112 -11.79 -14.72 -4.59
N ALA A 113 -12.36 -15.80 -5.12
CA ALA A 113 -13.62 -16.40 -4.65
C ALA A 113 -13.58 -16.97 -3.23
N VAL A 114 -12.40 -17.29 -2.69
CA VAL A 114 -12.27 -17.82 -1.32
C VAL A 114 -12.05 -16.72 -0.28
N LEU A 115 -11.75 -15.50 -0.72
CA LEU A 115 -11.44 -14.37 0.17
C LEU A 115 -12.72 -13.77 0.75
N LYS A 116 -12.79 -13.69 2.07
CA LYS A 116 -13.95 -13.15 2.81
C LYS A 116 -13.57 -11.99 3.74
N ILE A 117 -12.33 -11.97 4.21
CA ILE A 117 -11.83 -10.94 5.13
C ILE A 117 -11.05 -9.90 4.33
N ASP A 118 -11.55 -8.68 4.31
CA ASP A 118 -10.90 -7.54 3.68
C ASP A 118 -9.81 -6.91 4.58
N SER A 119 -9.01 -6.01 4.02
CA SER A 119 -7.89 -5.34 4.71
C SER A 119 -8.31 -4.58 5.96
N GLU A 120 -9.43 -3.84 5.92
CA GLU A 120 -9.90 -3.11 7.11
C GLU A 120 -10.30 -4.08 8.23
N ALA A 121 -11.05 -5.14 7.93
CA ALA A 121 -11.45 -6.14 8.91
C ALA A 121 -10.22 -6.85 9.51
N ALA A 122 -9.22 -7.16 8.68
CA ALA A 122 -7.95 -7.71 9.13
C ALA A 122 -7.20 -6.75 10.06
N PHE A 123 -7.13 -5.46 9.72
CA PHE A 123 -6.50 -4.44 10.55
C PHE A 123 -7.18 -4.35 11.92
N ARG A 124 -8.52 -4.31 11.96
CA ARG A 124 -9.29 -4.22 13.21
C ARG A 124 -9.09 -5.44 14.10
N ALA A 125 -9.10 -6.65 13.54
CA ALA A 125 -8.81 -7.86 14.30
C ALA A 125 -7.43 -7.82 14.96
N VAL A 126 -6.43 -7.27 14.27
CA VAL A 126 -5.07 -7.12 14.80
C VAL A 126 -4.95 -5.96 15.79
N GLU A 127 -5.70 -4.87 15.60
CA GLU A 127 -5.82 -3.77 16.56
C GLU A 127 -6.38 -4.27 17.90
N GLU A 128 -7.48 -5.04 17.87
CA GLU A 128 -8.05 -5.66 19.07
C GLU A 128 -7.08 -6.63 19.76
N LEU A 129 -6.37 -7.43 18.98
CA LEU A 129 -5.33 -8.33 19.50
C LEU A 129 -4.20 -7.54 20.18
N ALA A 130 -3.69 -6.49 19.54
CA ALA A 130 -2.66 -5.63 20.11
C ALA A 130 -3.11 -5.00 21.43
N HIS A 131 -4.35 -4.50 21.49
CA HIS A 131 -4.95 -3.98 22.71
C HIS A 131 -4.99 -5.01 23.84
N ARG A 132 -5.42 -6.26 23.56
CA ARG A 132 -5.39 -7.35 24.56
C ARG A 132 -3.97 -7.65 25.05
N GLN A 133 -2.98 -7.54 24.17
CA GLN A 133 -1.56 -7.72 24.48
C GLN A 133 -0.89 -6.48 25.10
N LYS A 134 -1.66 -5.40 25.38
CA LYS A 134 -1.16 -4.11 25.89
C LYS A 134 -0.07 -3.51 24.99
N ARG A 135 -0.20 -3.70 23.69
CA ARG A 135 0.64 -3.13 22.64
C ARG A 135 -0.16 -2.08 21.87
N ALA A 136 0.55 -1.16 21.24
CA ALA A 136 -0.01 -0.20 20.31
C ALA A 136 0.90 -0.14 19.08
N PHE A 137 0.28 -0.07 17.90
CA PHE A 137 0.97 0.22 16.64
C PHE A 137 0.27 1.41 15.97
N ASP A 138 0.98 2.02 15.04
CA ASP A 138 0.54 3.19 14.30
C ASP A 138 -0.01 2.77 12.94
N SER A 139 0.71 1.93 12.19
CA SER A 139 0.31 1.44 10.86
C SER A 139 0.69 -0.02 10.65
N ALA A 140 0.19 -0.61 9.56
CA ALA A 140 0.57 -1.94 9.13
C ALA A 140 1.04 -1.99 7.66
N HIS A 141 1.98 -2.87 7.36
CA HIS A 141 2.17 -3.39 6.00
C HIS A 141 1.38 -4.68 5.85
N PHE A 142 0.66 -4.77 4.76
CA PHE A 142 -0.22 -5.87 4.43
C PHE A 142 0.42 -6.74 3.37
N GLN A 143 0.32 -8.05 3.55
CA GLN A 143 0.56 -9.03 2.50
C GLN A 143 -0.57 -10.06 2.52
N LEU A 144 -1.17 -10.30 1.35
CA LEU A 144 -2.12 -11.37 1.14
C LEU A 144 -1.50 -12.40 0.20
N ARG A 145 -1.39 -13.65 0.64
CA ARG A 145 -0.89 -14.75 -0.19
C ARG A 145 -1.37 -16.11 0.31
N VAL A 146 -1.31 -17.10 -0.57
CA VAL A 146 -1.27 -18.51 -0.17
C VAL A 146 0.18 -18.86 0.14
N ARG A 147 0.45 -19.42 1.33
CA ARG A 147 1.82 -19.72 1.78
C ARG A 147 2.28 -21.13 1.39
N ASP A 148 1.37 -22.09 1.46
CA ASP A 148 1.64 -23.51 1.25
C ASP A 148 0.57 -24.11 0.33
N LEU A 149 0.95 -25.04 -0.55
CA LEU A 149 0.03 -25.63 -1.52
C LEU A 149 -1.15 -26.33 -0.81
N GLY A 150 -2.37 -26.05 -1.25
CA GLY A 150 -3.59 -26.60 -0.66
C GLY A 150 -4.04 -25.92 0.64
N SER A 151 -3.30 -24.93 1.14
CA SER A 151 -3.69 -24.14 2.32
C SER A 151 -4.58 -22.96 1.95
N GLU A 152 -5.25 -22.39 2.96
CA GLU A 152 -6.02 -21.17 2.79
C GLU A 152 -5.13 -19.94 2.56
N PRO A 153 -5.67 -18.88 1.93
CA PRO A 153 -4.99 -17.60 1.86
C PRO A 153 -4.90 -16.94 3.24
N VAL A 154 -3.77 -16.28 3.49
CA VAL A 154 -3.43 -15.68 4.78
C VAL A 154 -3.08 -14.22 4.58
N TRP A 155 -3.63 -13.38 5.45
CA TRP A 155 -3.15 -12.03 5.69
C TRP A 155 -1.94 -12.07 6.62
N MET A 156 -0.88 -11.36 6.25
CA MET A 156 0.27 -11.07 7.10
C MET A 156 0.35 -9.56 7.29
N LEU A 157 0.18 -9.11 8.54
CA LEU A 157 0.26 -7.71 8.92
C LEU A 157 1.56 -7.48 9.69
N HIS A 158 2.49 -6.73 9.09
CA HIS A 158 3.67 -6.23 9.79
C HIS A 158 3.33 -4.92 10.49
N LEU A 159 3.38 -4.93 11.81
CA LEU A 159 2.93 -3.82 12.65
C LEU A 159 4.07 -2.85 12.92
N LEU A 160 3.83 -1.57 12.68
CA LEU A 160 4.82 -0.50 12.79
C LEU A 160 4.39 0.50 13.85
N ASN A 161 5.33 0.98 14.66
CA ASN A 161 5.09 2.15 15.51
C ASN A 161 5.23 3.46 14.72
N ARG A 162 5.04 4.60 15.40
CA ARG A 162 5.15 5.94 14.80
C ARG A 162 6.51 6.24 14.16
N ALA A 163 7.57 5.62 14.68
CA ALA A 163 8.93 5.73 14.13
C ALA A 163 9.18 4.76 12.95
N GLN A 164 8.13 4.11 12.44
CA GLN A 164 8.18 3.11 11.37
C GLN A 164 9.03 1.89 11.73
N VAL A 165 9.19 1.61 13.03
CA VAL A 165 9.89 0.43 13.52
C VAL A 165 8.89 -0.70 13.67
N SER A 166 9.21 -1.86 13.07
CA SER A 166 8.40 -3.06 13.24
C SER A 166 8.40 -3.54 14.69
N ILE A 167 7.21 -3.67 15.27
CA ILE A 167 6.97 -4.13 16.63
C ILE A 167 6.39 -5.55 16.70
N GLY A 168 5.91 -6.08 15.57
CA GLY A 168 5.37 -7.42 15.49
C GLY A 168 4.89 -7.79 14.11
N VAL A 169 4.49 -9.04 13.95
CA VAL A 169 3.83 -9.57 12.75
C VAL A 169 2.69 -10.48 13.18
N VAL A 170 1.52 -10.31 12.57
CA VAL A 170 0.34 -11.13 12.83
C VAL A 170 -0.12 -11.77 11.53
N TYR A 171 -0.46 -13.06 11.61
CA TYR A 171 -0.97 -13.87 10.54
C TYR A 171 -2.42 -14.20 10.86
N LEU A 172 -3.33 -13.97 9.93
CA LEU A 172 -4.73 -14.32 10.09
C LEU A 172 -5.31 -14.89 8.80
N SER A 173 -6.29 -15.78 8.93
CA SER A 173 -6.98 -16.36 7.79
C SER A 173 -7.72 -15.28 7.00
N ALA A 174 -7.52 -15.23 5.68
CA ALA A 174 -8.30 -14.37 4.80
C ALA A 174 -9.71 -14.94 4.51
N THR A 175 -9.99 -16.16 5.00
CA THR A 175 -11.27 -16.85 4.85
C THR A 175 -12.15 -16.69 6.09
N THR A 176 -11.57 -16.81 7.30
CA THR A 176 -12.32 -16.86 8.57
C THR A 176 -12.04 -15.67 9.48
N GLY A 177 -10.90 -15.00 9.31
CA GLY A 177 -10.44 -13.92 10.19
C GLY A 177 -9.76 -14.40 11.46
N GLU A 178 -9.63 -15.72 11.63
CA GLU A 178 -8.94 -16.32 12.77
C GLU A 178 -7.45 -15.93 12.79
N ILE A 179 -6.95 -15.53 13.97
CA ILE A 179 -5.51 -15.30 14.17
C ILE A 179 -4.78 -16.64 14.21
N LEU A 180 -3.94 -16.88 13.21
CA LEU A 180 -3.20 -18.14 13.03
C LEU A 180 -1.86 -18.12 13.77
N ARG A 181 -1.19 -16.96 13.78
CA ARG A 181 0.12 -16.79 14.41
C ARG A 181 0.38 -15.33 14.73
N GLU A 182 1.03 -15.06 15.85
CA GLU A 182 1.53 -13.73 16.19
C GLU A 182 2.98 -13.80 16.65
N THR A 183 3.73 -12.73 16.43
CA THR A 183 5.09 -12.55 16.93
C THR A 183 5.28 -11.10 17.31
N TRP A 184 5.72 -10.86 18.55
CA TRP A 184 5.91 -9.52 19.10
C TRP A 184 7.39 -9.31 19.43
N LYS A 185 7.91 -8.13 19.12
CA LYS A 185 9.24 -7.75 19.60
C LYS A 185 9.15 -7.29 21.05
N SER A 186 10.15 -7.66 21.84
CA SER A 186 10.35 -7.06 23.16
C SER A 186 10.45 -5.55 23.00
N PRO A 187 9.78 -4.76 23.86
CA PRO A 187 10.03 -3.32 23.87
C PRO A 187 11.53 -3.12 24.10
N ALA A 188 12.14 -2.18 23.37
CA ALA A 188 13.52 -1.84 23.61
C ALA A 188 13.70 -1.56 25.11
N PRO A 189 14.72 -2.12 25.78
CA PRO A 189 14.99 -1.77 27.16
C PRO A 189 15.08 -0.24 27.24
N ALA A 190 14.40 0.35 28.23
CA ALA A 190 14.50 1.78 28.46
C ALA A 190 15.99 2.13 28.51
N ALA A 191 16.42 3.13 27.74
CA ALA A 191 17.78 3.63 27.82
C ALA A 191 18.05 3.93 29.30
N ASP A 192 19.02 3.23 29.89
CA ASP A 192 19.34 3.37 31.30
C ASP A 192 19.64 4.85 31.58
N PRO A 193 18.82 5.56 32.39
CA PRO A 193 19.15 6.91 32.80
C PRO A 193 20.33 6.93 33.79
N GLY A 194 20.80 5.76 34.23
CA GLY A 194 22.01 5.55 35.02
C GLY A 194 23.27 5.75 34.20
N GLY A 195 23.72 7.00 34.15
CA GLY A 195 25.01 7.36 33.58
C GLY A 195 26.14 6.43 34.03
N THR A 196 26.98 6.07 33.07
CA THR A 196 28.28 5.45 33.31
C THR A 196 29.07 6.32 34.30
N LYS A 197 29.06 5.97 35.59
CA LYS A 197 30.11 6.41 36.50
C LYS A 197 31.37 5.69 36.07
N ILE A 198 32.17 6.37 35.27
CA ILE A 198 33.56 6.00 35.01
C ILE A 198 34.28 6.07 36.37
N SER A 199 34.40 4.92 37.03
CA SER A 199 35.24 4.78 38.22
C SER A 199 36.67 4.62 37.75
N SER A 200 37.39 5.74 37.65
CA SER A 200 38.85 5.75 37.60
C SER A 200 39.42 5.22 38.92
N ARG A 201 40.14 4.10 38.86
CA ARG A 201 41.19 3.72 39.79
C ARG A 201 42.41 3.27 39.00
#